data_AF-A0A1I2UVR3-F1
#
_entry.id   AF-A0A1I2UVR3-F1
#
_cell.length_a   1.000
_cell.length_b   1.000
_cell.length_c   1.000
_cell.angle_alpha   90.00
_cell.angle_beta   90.00
_cell.angle_gamma   90.00
#
_symmetry.space_group_name_H-M   'P 1'
#
loop_
_entity.id
_entity.type
_entity.pdbx_description
1 polymer ?
#
loop_
_entity_poly.entity_id
_entity_poly.type
_entity_poly.pdbx_seq_one_letter_code
_entity_poly.pdbx_strand_id
1 'polypeptide(L)'
;MPEVWEAFYYESEIAKQHDMIIRPCAEGNDLASYGADCSGCMTVKTFETALHARLDVTKRNRNQRNNECACLLGADIGAYDTCGHLCRYCYANTNAALVRENMTKHDPKSPFLIGNSQPGDVIHEAEQKSWLDLQMRLEI
;
A
#
# COMPACT_ATOMS: atom_id res chain seq x y z
N MET A 1 -28.10 9.33 -2.56
CA MET A 1 -26.98 8.41 -2.30
C MET A 1 -27.35 6.90 -2.34
N PRO A 2 -28.21 6.39 -3.25
CA PRO A 2 -28.27 4.94 -3.55
C PRO A 2 -27.19 4.46 -4.54
N GLU A 3 -26.74 5.33 -5.44
CA GLU A 3 -25.97 4.95 -6.64
C GLU A 3 -24.56 4.39 -6.36
N VAL A 4 -23.90 4.85 -5.29
CA VAL A 4 -22.53 4.41 -4.95
C VAL A 4 -22.51 2.97 -4.43
N TRP A 5 -23.51 2.59 -3.65
CA TRP A 5 -23.60 1.24 -3.09
C TRP A 5 -24.10 0.22 -4.13
N GLU A 6 -24.95 0.64 -5.07
CA GLU A 6 -25.32 -0.20 -6.22
C GLU A 6 -24.12 -0.48 -7.13
N ALA A 7 -23.27 0.51 -7.38
CA ALA A 7 -22.05 0.31 -8.17
C ALA A 7 -21.11 -0.70 -7.50
N PHE A 8 -20.87 -0.55 -6.20
CA PHE A 8 -20.00 -1.47 -5.47
C PHE A 8 -20.57 -2.90 -5.41
N TYR A 9 -21.89 -3.03 -5.26
CA TYR A 9 -22.55 -4.34 -5.30
C TYR A 9 -22.27 -5.06 -6.64
N TYR A 10 -22.40 -4.35 -7.75
CA TYR A 10 -22.10 -4.91 -9.07
C TYR A 10 -20.62 -5.31 -9.24
N GLU A 11 -19.70 -4.50 -8.73
CA GLU A 11 -18.26 -4.83 -8.72
C GLU A 11 -17.98 -6.11 -7.92
N SER A 12 -18.62 -6.25 -6.75
CA SER A 12 -18.49 -7.44 -5.89
C SER A 12 -19.00 -8.71 -6.56
N GLU A 13 -20.14 -8.63 -7.26
CA GLU A 13 -20.67 -9.77 -8.01
C GLU A 13 -19.74 -10.19 -9.16
N ILE A 14 -19.15 -9.24 -9.88
CA ILE A 14 -18.13 -9.53 -10.92
C ILE A 14 -16.90 -10.19 -10.29
N ALA A 15 -16.37 -9.61 -9.21
CA ALA A 15 -15.19 -10.14 -8.54
C ALA A 15 -15.42 -11.61 -8.10
N LYS A 16 -16.59 -11.90 -7.53
CA LYS A 16 -16.99 -13.25 -7.14
C LYS A 16 -17.07 -14.22 -8.31
N GLN A 17 -17.57 -13.80 -9.47
CA GLN A 17 -17.61 -14.63 -10.68
C GLN A 17 -16.22 -14.98 -11.22
N HIS A 18 -15.21 -14.20 -10.84
CA HIS A 18 -13.82 -14.36 -11.25
C HIS A 18 -12.88 -14.80 -10.12
N ASP A 19 -13.42 -15.32 -9.00
CA ASP A 19 -12.66 -15.76 -7.83
C ASP A 19 -11.73 -14.68 -7.23
N MET A 20 -12.11 -13.42 -7.40
CA MET A 20 -11.41 -12.26 -6.83
C MET A 20 -12.08 -11.81 -5.53
N ILE A 21 -11.26 -11.35 -4.59
CA ILE A 21 -11.72 -10.81 -3.30
C ILE A 21 -11.50 -9.29 -3.31
N ILE A 22 -12.57 -8.52 -3.11
CA ILE A 22 -12.48 -7.07 -2.96
C ILE A 22 -12.15 -6.73 -1.50
N ARG A 23 -11.14 -5.88 -1.30
CA ARG A 23 -10.74 -5.37 0.01
C ARG A 23 -10.70 -3.84 0.03
N PRO A 24 -11.69 -3.17 0.62
CA PRO A 24 -11.69 -1.71 0.72
C PRO A 24 -10.62 -1.22 1.71
N CYS A 25 -10.10 -0.01 1.48
CA CYS A 25 -9.04 0.56 2.29
C CYS A 25 -9.61 1.58 3.29
N ALA A 26 -9.61 1.22 4.58
CA ALA A 26 -10.02 2.12 5.67
C ALA A 26 -11.47 2.64 5.64
N GLU A 27 -12.38 1.91 4.99
CA GLU A 27 -13.83 2.22 4.94
C GLU A 27 -14.64 1.51 6.04
N GLY A 28 -13.98 1.04 7.10
CA GLY A 28 -14.62 0.23 8.14
C GLY A 28 -15.25 -1.06 7.60
N ASN A 29 -16.47 -1.37 8.05
CA ASN A 29 -17.21 -2.59 7.69
C ASN A 29 -18.45 -2.31 6.80
N ASP A 30 -18.65 -1.08 6.35
CA ASP A 30 -19.87 -0.66 5.65
C ASP A 30 -20.11 -1.47 4.37
N LEU A 31 -19.03 -1.93 3.74
CA LEU A 31 -19.04 -2.71 2.50
C LEU A 31 -19.13 -4.22 2.68
N ALA A 32 -19.04 -4.72 3.92
CA ALA A 32 -19.08 -6.16 4.18
C ALA A 32 -20.43 -6.80 3.78
N SER A 33 -21.52 -6.05 3.93
CA SER A 33 -22.86 -6.48 3.53
C SER A 33 -23.00 -6.71 2.02
N TYR A 34 -22.12 -6.11 1.22
CA TYR A 34 -22.07 -6.26 -0.23
C TYR A 34 -21.02 -7.27 -0.68
N GLY A 35 -20.41 -8.04 0.23
CA GLY A 35 -19.45 -9.11 -0.09
C GLY A 35 -17.98 -8.73 -0.03
N ALA A 36 -17.66 -7.52 0.44
CA ALA A 36 -16.28 -7.10 0.62
C ALA A 36 -15.60 -7.78 1.82
N ASP A 37 -14.32 -8.09 1.68
CA ASP A 37 -13.46 -8.51 2.80
C ASP A 37 -12.82 -7.26 3.46
N CYS A 38 -13.44 -6.80 4.55
CA CYS A 38 -12.97 -5.66 5.33
C CYS A 38 -11.87 -6.01 6.35
N SER A 39 -11.29 -7.22 6.32
CA SER A 39 -10.22 -7.62 7.27
C SER A 39 -8.87 -6.94 7.00
N GLY A 40 -8.74 -6.20 5.89
CA GLY A 40 -7.56 -5.45 5.50
C GLY A 40 -6.67 -6.21 4.51
N CYS A 41 -6.01 -5.47 3.61
CA CYS A 41 -5.18 -6.07 2.57
C CYS A 41 -3.73 -6.35 3.03
N MET A 42 -3.19 -5.58 3.97
CA MET A 42 -1.79 -5.67 4.41
C MET A 42 -1.67 -6.21 5.84
N THR A 43 -2.25 -7.38 6.11
CA THR A 43 -2.20 -8.01 7.44
C THR A 43 -1.00 -8.94 7.60
N VAL A 44 -0.66 -9.32 8.83
CA VAL A 44 0.33 -10.38 9.11
C VAL A 44 -0.02 -11.65 8.33
N LYS A 45 -1.28 -12.09 8.40
CA LYS A 45 -1.75 -13.26 7.67
C LYS A 45 -1.53 -13.14 6.16
N THR A 46 -1.78 -11.97 5.57
CA THR A 46 -1.54 -11.74 4.14
C THR A 46 -0.06 -11.92 3.81
N PHE A 47 0.83 -11.30 4.60
CA PHE A 47 2.28 -11.41 4.37
C PHE A 47 2.78 -12.84 4.61
N GLU A 48 2.35 -13.51 5.69
CA GLU A 48 2.72 -14.91 5.95
C GLU A 48 2.29 -15.84 4.81
N THR A 49 1.10 -15.61 4.25
CA THR A 49 0.58 -16.36 3.10
C THR A 49 1.44 -16.12 1.87
N ALA A 50 1.78 -14.86 1.56
CA ALA A 50 2.57 -14.51 0.38
C ALA A 50 4.04 -14.95 0.48
N LEU A 51 4.62 -14.91 1.68
CA LEU A 51 6.00 -15.29 1.93
C LEU A 51 6.18 -16.79 2.18
N HIS A 52 5.08 -17.53 2.37
CA HIS A 52 5.09 -18.92 2.83
C HIS A 52 5.95 -19.12 4.10
N ALA A 53 5.89 -18.14 5.00
CA ALA A 53 6.70 -18.09 6.20
C ALA A 53 5.92 -17.46 7.35
N ARG A 54 6.30 -17.77 8.59
CA ARG A 54 5.76 -17.10 9.77
C ARG A 54 6.49 -15.80 10.04
N LEU A 55 5.78 -14.83 10.62
CA LEU A 55 6.35 -13.54 10.99
C LEU A 55 6.20 -13.27 12.49
N ASP A 56 7.31 -12.98 13.16
CA ASP A 56 7.33 -12.45 14.52
C ASP A 56 7.34 -10.91 14.47
N VAL A 57 6.13 -10.34 14.48
CA VAL A 57 5.95 -8.89 14.37
C VAL A 57 5.67 -8.28 15.74
N THR A 58 6.43 -7.24 16.08
CA THR A 58 6.16 -6.46 17.30
C THR A 58 4.89 -5.64 17.12
N LYS A 59 3.97 -5.69 18.10
CA LYS A 59 2.78 -4.84 18.12
C LYS A 59 3.17 -3.37 18.01
N ARG A 60 2.52 -2.64 17.09
CA ARG A 60 2.69 -1.20 16.91
C ARG A 60 1.43 -0.47 17.39
N ASN A 61 1.59 0.67 18.02
CA ASN A 61 0.48 1.46 18.58
C ASN A 61 -0.30 2.25 17.52
N ARG A 62 0.31 2.53 16.36
CA ARG A 62 -0.31 3.20 15.22
C ARG A 62 0.22 2.64 13.91
N ASN A 63 -0.63 2.56 12.91
CA ASN A 63 -0.27 2.32 11.51
C ASN A 63 -0.61 3.52 10.61
N GLN A 64 -0.41 3.38 9.30
CA GLN A 64 -0.56 4.48 8.33
C GLN A 64 -2.02 4.96 8.12
N ARG A 65 -3.01 4.23 8.65
CA ARG A 65 -4.42 4.63 8.69
C ARG A 65 -4.89 4.98 10.09
N ASN A 66 -3.99 5.37 11.00
CA ASN A 66 -4.36 5.73 12.38
C ASN A 66 -5.18 4.62 13.10
N ASN A 67 -4.92 3.35 12.77
CA ASN A 67 -5.66 2.17 13.23
C ASN A 67 -7.10 2.02 12.72
N GLU A 68 -7.51 2.78 11.70
CA GLU A 68 -8.80 2.59 10.99
C GLU A 68 -8.77 1.36 10.06
N CYS A 69 -7.60 0.76 9.85
CA CYS A 69 -7.40 -0.46 9.06
C CYS A 69 -6.36 -1.37 9.72
N ALA A 70 -6.28 -2.64 9.30
CA ALA A 70 -5.36 -3.65 9.83
C ALA A 70 -3.97 -3.68 9.15
N CYS A 71 -3.57 -2.60 8.48
CA CYS A 71 -2.27 -2.51 7.80
C CYS A 71 -1.10 -2.67 8.80
N LEU A 72 -0.23 -3.63 8.51
CA LEU A 72 0.96 -3.95 9.30
C LEU A 72 2.13 -2.97 9.04
N LEU A 73 2.35 -2.65 7.76
CA LEU A 73 3.45 -1.81 7.28
C LEU A 73 2.89 -0.63 6.47
N GLY A 74 3.60 0.49 6.50
CA GLY A 74 3.30 1.65 5.66
C GLY A 74 4.52 2.56 5.59
N ALA A 75 5.07 2.70 4.39
CA ALA A 75 6.08 3.70 4.05
C ALA A 75 5.88 4.05 2.58
N ASP A 76 5.76 5.34 2.28
CA ASP A 76 5.69 5.80 0.90
C ASP A 76 7.10 5.89 0.32
N ILE A 77 7.27 5.33 -0.87
CA ILE A 77 8.58 5.27 -1.57
C ILE A 77 8.58 6.07 -2.89
N GLY A 78 7.56 6.92 -3.10
CA GLY A 78 7.36 7.65 -4.34
C GLY A 78 7.29 9.16 -4.15
N ALA A 79 7.47 9.89 -5.25
CA ALA A 79 7.22 11.33 -5.34
C ALA A 79 6.25 11.61 -6.48
N TYR A 80 5.29 12.52 -6.25
CA TYR A 80 4.34 12.92 -7.28
C TYR A 80 5.00 13.66 -8.43
N ASP A 81 4.35 13.64 -9.59
CA ASP A 81 4.81 14.31 -10.80
C ASP A 81 6.25 13.91 -11.18
N THR A 82 6.58 12.63 -11.09
CA THR A 82 7.91 12.09 -11.47
C THR A 82 7.86 10.97 -12.50
N CYS A 83 6.69 10.36 -12.74
CA CYS A 83 6.57 9.19 -13.60
C CYS A 83 6.32 9.60 -15.06
N GLY A 84 7.24 9.29 -15.97
CA GLY A 84 7.16 9.66 -17.40
C GLY A 84 6.04 9.00 -18.21
N HIS A 85 5.30 8.05 -17.64
CA HIS A 85 4.24 7.33 -18.37
C HIS A 85 3.00 8.19 -18.65
N LEU A 86 2.75 9.24 -17.86
CA LEU A 86 1.64 10.19 -18.05
C LEU A 86 0.28 9.51 -18.28
N CYS A 87 0.01 8.40 -17.57
CA CYS A 87 -1.23 7.66 -17.72
C CYS A 87 -2.44 8.55 -17.38
N ARG A 88 -3.48 8.51 -18.23
CA ARG A 88 -4.70 9.32 -18.08
C ARG A 88 -5.41 9.13 -16.73
N TYR A 89 -5.28 7.96 -16.13
CA TYR A 89 -5.89 7.58 -14.85
C TYR A 89 -4.94 7.74 -13.66
N CYS A 90 -3.73 8.28 -13.85
CA CYS A 90 -2.76 8.41 -12.78
C CYS A 90 -3.17 9.50 -11.80
N TYR A 91 -3.37 9.15 -10.54
CA TYR A 91 -3.62 10.13 -9.48
C TYR A 91 -2.35 10.88 -9.05
N ALA A 92 -1.18 10.27 -9.23
CA ALA A 92 0.11 10.77 -8.74
C ALA A 92 0.80 11.76 -9.70
N ASN A 93 0.31 11.87 -10.94
CA ASN A 93 0.79 12.83 -11.92
C ASN A 93 -0.33 13.81 -12.26
N THR A 94 -0.27 14.98 -11.65
CA THR A 94 -1.26 16.05 -11.82
C THR A 94 -0.82 17.07 -12.88
N ASN A 95 0.48 17.17 -13.16
CA ASN A 95 1.04 18.18 -14.06
C ASN A 95 2.13 17.60 -14.98
N ALA A 96 1.80 17.43 -16.26
CA ALA A 96 2.73 16.89 -17.26
C ALA A 96 3.97 17.77 -17.50
N ALA A 97 3.90 19.10 -17.29
CA ALA A 97 5.07 19.96 -17.40
C ALA A 97 6.05 19.70 -16.24
N LEU A 98 5.52 19.58 -15.02
CA LEU A 98 6.31 19.27 -13.83
C LEU A 98 6.95 17.88 -13.91
N VAL A 99 6.24 16.89 -14.46
CA VAL A 99 6.82 15.55 -14.73
C VAL A 99 8.07 15.67 -15.60
N ARG A 100 7.99 16.39 -16.72
CA ARG A 100 9.14 16.54 -17.63
C ARG A 100 10.31 17.23 -16.93
N GLU A 101 10.05 18.26 -16.13
CA GLU A 101 11.08 18.97 -15.36
C GLU A 101 11.71 18.09 -14.28
N ASN A 102 10.90 17.32 -13.53
CA ASN A 102 11.40 16.46 -12.46
C ASN A 102 12.21 15.28 -13.00
N MET A 103 11.83 14.73 -14.16
CA MET A 103 12.62 13.68 -14.81
C MET A 103 14.04 14.13 -15.14
N THR A 104 14.26 15.41 -15.47
CA THR A 104 15.63 15.91 -15.73
C THR A 104 16.46 16.07 -14.48
N LYS A 105 15.85 16.03 -13.28
CA LYS A 105 16.53 16.14 -11.99
C LYS A 105 16.99 14.78 -11.44
N HIS A 106 16.69 13.68 -12.13
CA HIS A 106 17.16 12.36 -11.69
C HIS A 106 18.68 12.27 -11.75
N ASP A 107 19.28 11.83 -10.66
CA ASP A 107 20.71 11.55 -10.55
C ASP A 107 20.89 10.09 -10.13
N PRO A 108 21.43 9.20 -10.99
CA PRO A 108 21.65 7.80 -10.67
C PRO A 108 22.60 7.55 -9.48
N LYS A 109 23.37 8.57 -9.06
CA LYS A 109 24.25 8.49 -7.88
C LYS A 109 23.58 8.99 -6.60
N SER A 110 22.42 9.62 -6.71
CA SER A 110 21.62 10.07 -5.57
C SER A 110 20.78 8.91 -5.03
N PRO A 111 20.61 8.80 -3.70
CA PRO A 111 19.66 7.86 -3.11
C PRO A 111 18.19 8.30 -3.28
N PHE A 112 17.94 9.50 -3.79
CA PHE A 112 16.61 10.05 -4.00
C PHE A 112 16.10 9.75 -5.41
N LEU A 113 14.78 9.66 -5.57
CA LEU A 113 14.15 9.49 -6.89
C LEU A 113 14.49 10.67 -7.83
N ILE A 114 14.51 11.89 -7.29
CA ILE A 114 14.88 13.13 -7.98
C ILE A 114 15.74 14.01 -7.06
N GLY A 115 16.73 14.70 -7.64
CA GLY A 115 17.58 15.64 -6.92
C GLY A 115 18.47 14.99 -5.86
N ASN A 116 18.78 15.76 -4.82
CA ASN A 116 19.66 15.41 -3.71
C ASN A 116 19.13 16.02 -2.41
N SER A 117 19.66 15.60 -1.26
CA SER A 117 19.28 16.14 0.04
C SER A 117 19.49 17.66 0.10
N GLN A 118 18.49 18.38 0.60
CA GLN A 118 18.50 19.81 0.80
C GLN A 118 18.89 20.15 2.25
N PRO A 119 19.39 21.38 2.53
CA PRO A 119 19.79 21.79 3.88
C PRO A 119 18.70 21.70 4.95
N GLY A 120 17.42 21.67 4.56
CA GLY A 120 16.28 21.55 5.48
C GLY A 120 15.74 20.13 5.66
N ASP A 121 16.30 19.15 4.95
CA ASP A 121 15.82 17.77 5.03
C ASP A 121 16.18 17.15 6.37
N VAL A 122 15.23 16.43 6.97
CA VAL A 122 15.44 15.62 8.16
C VAL A 122 15.53 14.16 7.75
N ILE A 123 16.73 13.59 7.82
CA ILE A 123 16.97 12.19 7.49
C ILE A 123 16.73 11.35 8.75
N HIS A 124 15.81 10.39 8.63
CA HIS A 124 15.54 9.41 9.68
C HIS A 124 16.09 8.05 9.24
N GLU A 125 16.95 7.46 10.07
CA GLU A 125 17.39 6.09 9.87
C GLU A 125 16.21 5.13 10.08
N ALA A 126 15.94 4.30 9.08
CA ALA A 126 14.89 3.30 9.15
C ALA A 126 15.40 2.06 9.89
N GLU A 127 14.69 1.63 10.94
CA GLU A 127 14.98 0.36 11.60
C GLU A 127 14.56 -0.83 10.71
N GLN A 128 15.49 -1.27 9.87
CA GLN A 128 15.31 -2.42 8.99
C GLN A 128 15.73 -3.70 9.73
N LYS A 129 14.75 -4.43 10.28
CA LYS A 129 14.96 -5.76 10.87
C LYS A 129 14.09 -6.79 10.17
N SER A 130 14.62 -8.00 10.00
CA SER A 130 13.81 -9.14 9.55
C SER A 130 12.80 -9.52 10.63
N TRP A 131 11.58 -9.82 10.22
CA TRP A 131 10.53 -10.40 11.08
C TRP A 131 10.28 -11.87 10.79
N LEU A 132 11.09 -12.51 9.93
CA LEU A 132 10.92 -13.93 9.63
C LEU A 132 11.16 -14.77 10.88
N ASP A 133 10.17 -15.58 11.25
CA ASP A 133 10.33 -16.65 12.23
C ASP A 133 11.04 -17.83 11.53
N LEU A 134 12.31 -18.05 11.90
CA LEU A 134 13.15 -19.11 11.35
C LEU A 134 13.02 -20.44 12.12
N GLN A 135 12.11 -20.52 13.09
CA GLN A 135 11.92 -21.73 13.87
C GLN A 135 11.23 -22.82 13.03
N MET A 136 11.88 -23.98 12.92
CA MET A 136 11.27 -25.18 12.35
C MET A 136 10.13 -25.67 13.26
N ARG A 137 8.99 -26.02 12.67
CA ARG A 137 7.88 -26.62 13.38
C ARG A 137 7.62 -28.00 12.81
N LEU A 138 7.44 -28.98 13.68
CA LEU A 138 7.01 -30.32 13.30
C LEU A 138 5.52 -30.23 12.97
N GLU A 139 5.14 -30.66 11.77
CA GLU A 139 3.74 -30.99 11.46
C GLU A 139 3.43 -32.30 12.19
N ILE A 140 2.59 -32.22 13.22
CA ILE A 140 2.12 -33.38 13.99
C ILE A 140 0.73 -33.75 13.51
#